data_AF-A0A3M8EWP2-F1
#
_entry.id   AF-A0A3M8EWP2-F1
#
_cell.length_a   1.000
_cell.length_b   1.000
_cell.length_c   1.000
_cell.angle_alpha   90.00
_cell.angle_beta   90.00
_cell.angle_gamma   90.00
#
_symmetry.space_group_name_H-M   'P 1'
#
loop_
_entity.id
_entity.type
_entity.pdbx_description
1 polymer ?
#
loop_
_entity_poly.entity_id
_entity_poly.type
_entity_poly.pdbx_seq_one_letter_code
_entity_poly.pdbx_strand_id
1 'polypeptide(L)'
;MTSTSTPWFDRLTADGTSEGGAAAPDVTAEADEDATAEAVAVRALAARGITAHRHPDDAAGDTRLVIGRHQTGEGGLPLLSGPYLVIYLYSEADYEEITVTRPPVEGDRWEVIAGDGTGAECTLITRPAALFVECVEAIAEWVWVDSSLPTAGAVLRAALAKRGVTVHTDGMSPSYAIALEEGTSEMEVYSRPHLLVADHSPSVEHDPAGHTGWTVALHDGSGEPVGEPLYTGGDGRRPVDCTADSEAAAAFIADWLTARRR
;
A
#
# COMPACT_ATOMS: atom_id res chain seq x y z
N MET A 1 17.61 3.65 24.42
CA MET A 1 17.44 4.79 23.50
C MET A 1 16.24 4.47 22.63
N THR A 2 15.08 5.05 22.92
CA THR A 2 13.86 4.84 22.11
C THR A 2 13.96 5.74 20.88
N SER A 3 14.29 5.15 19.74
CA SER A 3 14.17 5.82 18.45
C SER A 3 12.68 5.98 18.15
N THR A 4 12.14 7.17 18.35
CA THR A 4 10.78 7.49 17.89
C THR A 4 10.85 7.60 16.37
N SER A 5 10.40 6.56 15.67
CA SER A 5 10.15 6.67 14.24
C SER A 5 9.08 7.74 14.05
N THR A 6 9.48 8.89 13.52
CA THR A 6 8.54 9.95 13.14
C THR A 6 7.56 9.36 12.12
N PRO A 7 6.24 9.45 12.33
CA PRO A 7 5.26 9.01 11.35
C PRO A 7 5.63 9.54 9.97
N TRP A 8 5.47 8.72 8.93
CA TRP A 8 5.85 9.12 7.57
C TRP A 8 5.15 10.42 7.13
N PHE A 9 3.95 10.69 7.64
CA PHE A 9 3.21 11.95 7.46
C PHE A 9 4.00 13.20 7.88
N ASP A 10 4.76 13.13 8.96
CA ASP A 10 5.55 14.27 9.47
C ASP A 10 6.81 14.53 8.64
N ARG A 11 7.26 13.56 7.83
CA ARG A 11 8.43 13.75 6.93
C ARG A 11 8.07 14.56 5.69
N LEU A 12 6.84 14.41 5.19
CA LEU A 12 6.38 15.10 3.97
C LEU A 12 6.09 16.59 4.20
N THR A 13 5.88 17.03 5.43
CA THR A 13 5.61 18.43 5.75
C THR A 13 6.88 19.26 6.03
N ALA A 14 8.06 18.61 6.13
CA ALA A 14 9.26 19.22 6.68
C ALA A 14 10.27 19.79 5.66
N ASP A 15 10.25 19.37 4.38
CA ASP A 15 11.25 19.79 3.38
C ASP A 15 10.63 20.62 2.24
N GLY A 16 10.45 21.92 2.48
CA GLY A 16 10.09 22.89 1.46
C GLY A 16 11.32 23.54 0.85
N THR A 17 11.89 22.97 -0.21
CA THR A 17 12.52 23.61 -1.40
C THR A 17 13.48 22.63 -2.09
N SER A 18 13.02 21.93 -3.14
CA SER A 18 13.91 21.25 -4.09
C SER A 18 14.00 22.07 -5.39
N GLU A 19 15.18 22.64 -5.64
CA GLU A 19 15.53 23.26 -6.93
C GLU A 19 16.18 22.19 -7.82
N GLY A 20 15.39 21.51 -8.64
CA GLY A 20 15.87 20.43 -9.50
C GLY A 20 14.89 20.05 -10.60
N GLY A 21 14.39 21.04 -11.35
CA GLY A 21 13.38 20.82 -12.39
C GLY A 21 13.93 20.12 -13.62
N ALA A 22 13.61 18.83 -13.79
CA ALA A 22 13.41 18.28 -15.12
C ALA A 22 12.29 19.08 -15.80
N ALA A 23 12.48 19.48 -17.06
CA ALA A 23 11.48 20.24 -17.79
C ALA A 23 10.14 19.47 -17.78
N ALA A 24 9.15 20.01 -17.06
CA ALA A 24 7.81 19.48 -17.07
C ALA A 24 7.32 19.43 -18.52
N PRO A 25 6.62 18.35 -18.93
CA PRO A 25 6.00 18.31 -20.24
C PRO A 25 5.12 19.56 -20.41
N ASP A 26 5.21 20.20 -21.56
CA ASP A 26 4.41 21.38 -21.91
C ASP A 26 2.94 20.94 -22.05
N VAL A 27 2.20 20.93 -20.93
CA VAL A 27 0.80 20.51 -20.85
C VAL A 27 -0.13 21.68 -21.22
N THR A 28 0.25 22.55 -22.17
CA THR A 28 -0.68 23.50 -22.80
C THR A 28 -1.53 22.82 -23.87
N ALA A 29 -1.97 21.57 -23.62
CA ALA A 29 -3.05 20.96 -24.38
C ALA A 29 -4.28 21.85 -24.15
N GLU A 30 -4.95 22.28 -25.23
CA GLU A 30 -6.17 23.08 -25.18
C GLU A 30 -7.07 22.51 -24.08
N ALA A 31 -7.23 23.30 -23.01
CA ALA A 31 -8.02 22.90 -21.87
C ALA A 31 -9.44 22.73 -22.40
N ASP A 32 -9.88 21.49 -22.51
CA ASP A 32 -11.27 21.16 -22.75
C ASP A 32 -12.05 21.72 -21.56
N GLU A 33 -12.59 22.93 -21.73
CA GLU A 33 -13.28 23.70 -20.68
C GLU A 33 -14.47 22.93 -20.10
N ASP A 34 -14.98 21.95 -20.83
CA ASP A 34 -16.09 21.08 -20.45
C ASP A 34 -15.63 19.76 -19.81
N ALA A 35 -14.32 19.51 -19.70
CA ALA A 35 -13.81 18.29 -19.08
C ALA A 35 -14.10 18.27 -17.58
N THR A 36 -14.66 17.15 -17.11
CA THR A 36 -14.89 16.95 -15.68
C THR A 36 -13.57 16.90 -14.90
N ALA A 37 -13.61 17.30 -13.64
CA ALA A 37 -12.49 17.20 -12.71
C ALA A 37 -11.90 15.77 -12.68
N GLU A 38 -12.73 14.73 -12.74
CA GLU A 38 -12.29 13.35 -12.90
C GLU A 38 -11.46 13.14 -14.18
N ALA A 39 -11.95 13.57 -15.33
CA ALA A 39 -11.25 13.37 -16.60
C ALA A 39 -9.89 14.09 -16.61
N VAL A 40 -9.84 15.29 -16.05
CA VAL A 40 -8.60 16.05 -15.85
C VAL A 40 -7.64 15.29 -14.93
N ALA A 41 -8.13 14.80 -13.78
CA ALA A 41 -7.31 14.13 -12.80
C ALA A 41 -6.78 12.77 -13.27
N VAL A 42 -7.66 11.93 -13.82
CA VAL A 42 -7.28 10.61 -14.36
C VAL A 42 -6.24 10.76 -15.46
N ARG A 43 -6.41 11.72 -16.38
CA ARG A 43 -5.43 11.96 -17.45
C ARG A 43 -4.07 12.40 -16.91
N ALA A 44 -4.04 13.32 -15.95
CA ALA A 44 -2.80 13.82 -15.38
C ALA A 44 -2.06 12.73 -14.56
N LEU A 45 -2.79 11.93 -13.79
CA LEU A 45 -2.24 10.81 -13.02
C LEU A 45 -1.74 9.69 -13.95
N ALA A 46 -2.50 9.36 -15.00
CA ALA A 46 -2.09 8.37 -16.00
C ALA A 46 -0.79 8.78 -16.71
N ALA A 47 -0.58 10.08 -16.96
CA ALA A 47 0.69 10.59 -17.51
C ALA A 47 1.90 10.36 -16.57
N ARG A 48 1.65 10.12 -15.27
CA ARG A 48 2.65 9.72 -14.27
C ARG A 48 2.69 8.19 -14.04
N GLY A 49 1.95 7.41 -14.82
CA GLY A 49 1.81 5.96 -14.63
C GLY A 49 0.98 5.59 -13.40
N ILE A 50 0.15 6.50 -12.90
CA ILE A 50 -0.69 6.31 -11.71
C ILE A 50 -2.13 6.09 -12.16
N THR A 51 -2.73 5.03 -11.66
CA THR A 51 -4.13 4.69 -11.86
C THR A 51 -4.95 5.20 -10.69
N ALA A 52 -6.06 5.87 -11.02
CA ALA A 52 -7.05 6.32 -10.06
C ALA A 52 -8.40 5.72 -10.42
N HIS A 53 -9.19 5.39 -9.40
CA HIS A 53 -10.51 4.80 -9.58
C HIS A 53 -11.56 5.64 -8.88
N ARG A 54 -12.73 5.79 -9.50
CA ARG A 54 -13.87 6.39 -8.82
C ARG A 54 -14.31 5.51 -7.64
N HIS A 55 -14.52 6.09 -6.47
CA HIS A 55 -15.08 5.37 -5.33
C HIS A 55 -16.52 4.91 -5.67
N PRO A 56 -16.87 3.62 -5.52
CA PRO A 56 -18.13 3.07 -6.03
C PRO A 56 -19.37 3.47 -5.22
N ASP A 57 -19.19 3.90 -3.96
CA ASP A 57 -20.29 4.22 -3.05
C ASP A 57 -20.10 5.60 -2.44
N ASP A 58 -21.00 6.53 -2.76
CA ASP A 58 -21.23 7.70 -1.92
C ASP A 58 -22.74 7.94 -1.86
N ALA A 59 -23.36 7.35 -0.85
CA ALA A 59 -24.80 7.52 -0.57
C ALA A 59 -25.18 8.98 -0.28
N ALA A 60 -24.19 9.84 -0.01
CA ALA A 60 -24.34 11.27 0.20
C ALA A 60 -24.28 12.11 -1.10
N GLY A 61 -23.98 11.49 -2.25
CA GLY A 61 -23.81 12.21 -3.52
C GLY A 61 -22.41 12.77 -3.75
N ASP A 62 -21.51 12.63 -2.77
CA ASP A 62 -20.11 12.98 -2.91
C ASP A 62 -19.45 12.15 -4.02
N THR A 63 -18.47 12.70 -4.72
CA THR A 63 -17.70 11.91 -5.68
C THR A 63 -16.22 12.22 -5.55
N ARG A 64 -15.41 11.15 -5.57
CA ARG A 64 -13.98 11.20 -5.33
C ARG A 64 -13.24 10.10 -6.09
N LEU A 65 -11.95 10.33 -6.30
CA LEU A 65 -11.03 9.33 -6.83
C LEU A 65 -10.19 8.73 -5.70
N VAL A 66 -9.94 7.43 -5.80
CA VAL A 66 -9.09 6.65 -4.90
C VAL A 66 -7.87 6.15 -5.66
N ILE A 67 -6.71 6.29 -5.03
CA ILE A 67 -5.41 5.88 -5.55
C ILE A 67 -4.79 4.96 -4.50
N GLY A 68 -4.66 3.67 -4.80
CA GLY A 68 -3.97 2.75 -3.90
C GLY A 68 -2.47 3.03 -3.86
N ARG A 69 -1.82 2.83 -2.71
CA ARG A 69 -0.35 2.94 -2.63
C ARG A 69 0.35 2.00 -3.59
N HIS A 70 -0.13 0.77 -3.65
CA HIS A 70 0.38 -0.25 -4.55
C HIS A 70 -0.47 -0.23 -5.81
N GLN A 71 0.15 0.24 -6.90
CA GLN A 71 -0.43 0.27 -8.24
C GLN A 71 -0.40 -1.15 -8.84
N THR A 72 -1.06 -2.12 -8.20
CA THR A 72 -1.03 -3.52 -8.63
C THR A 72 -1.99 -3.74 -9.80
N GLY A 73 -1.45 -3.77 -11.02
CA GLY A 73 -1.99 -4.49 -12.18
C GLY A 73 -3.38 -4.12 -12.71
N GLU A 74 -3.60 -4.30 -14.02
CA GLU A 74 -4.92 -4.12 -14.63
C GLU A 74 -5.96 -5.06 -13.99
N GLY A 75 -6.94 -4.53 -13.26
CA GLY A 75 -8.24 -5.20 -13.10
C GLY A 75 -8.81 -5.39 -11.69
N GLY A 76 -8.19 -4.92 -10.61
CA GLY A 76 -8.78 -4.98 -9.28
C GLY A 76 -8.90 -3.60 -8.65
N LEU A 77 -10.09 -3.23 -8.14
CA LEU A 77 -10.20 -2.23 -7.08
C LEU A 77 -9.60 -2.91 -5.83
N PRO A 78 -8.39 -2.53 -5.36
CA PRO A 78 -7.95 -3.00 -4.07
C PRO A 78 -8.92 -2.34 -3.08
N LEU A 79 -9.71 -3.17 -2.39
CA LEU A 79 -10.40 -2.73 -1.19
C LEU A 79 -9.38 -1.99 -0.31
N LEU A 80 -9.85 -0.99 0.45
CA LEU A 80 -9.07 -0.05 1.27
C LEU A 80 -8.27 -0.71 2.43
N SER A 81 -7.84 -1.96 2.29
CA SER A 81 -7.08 -2.74 3.27
C SER A 81 -5.60 -2.33 3.36
N GLY A 82 -5.18 -1.29 2.64
CA GLY A 82 -3.84 -0.71 2.72
C GLY A 82 -3.89 0.81 2.54
N PRO A 83 -2.72 1.49 2.62
CA PRO A 83 -2.69 2.94 2.48
C PRO A 83 -3.22 3.38 1.11
N TYR A 84 -3.96 4.48 1.11
CA TYR A 84 -4.60 5.03 -0.07
C TYR A 84 -4.54 6.55 -0.06
N LEU A 85 -4.68 7.16 -1.24
CA LEU A 85 -5.04 8.57 -1.36
C LEU A 85 -6.47 8.68 -1.86
N VAL A 86 -7.16 9.69 -1.37
CA VAL A 86 -8.41 10.20 -1.92
C VAL A 86 -8.11 11.57 -2.51
N ILE A 87 -8.62 11.84 -3.70
CA ILE A 87 -8.62 13.18 -4.28
C ILE A 87 -10.01 13.57 -4.77
N TYR A 88 -10.42 14.79 -4.43
CA TYR A 88 -11.66 15.41 -4.88
C TYR A 88 -11.51 16.92 -5.02
N LEU A 89 -12.48 17.51 -5.70
CA LEU A 89 -12.68 18.94 -5.77
C LEU A 89 -13.69 19.36 -4.70
N TYR A 90 -13.38 20.42 -3.97
CA TYR A 90 -14.20 20.97 -2.91
C TYR A 90 -14.63 22.40 -3.24
N SER A 91 -15.91 22.71 -3.02
CA SER A 91 -16.51 24.04 -3.21
C SER A 91 -17.18 24.53 -1.93
N GLU A 92 -16.75 25.70 -1.43
CA GLU A 92 -17.43 26.39 -0.32
C GLU A 92 -18.69 27.14 -0.78
N ALA A 93 -18.79 27.47 -2.07
CA ALA A 93 -19.88 28.30 -2.60
C ALA A 93 -21.22 27.56 -2.64
N ASP A 94 -21.18 26.24 -2.81
CA ASP A 94 -22.35 25.38 -3.07
C ASP A 94 -22.52 24.31 -1.98
N TYR A 95 -22.81 24.74 -0.75
CA TYR A 95 -23.14 23.83 0.37
C TYR A 95 -22.06 22.80 0.71
N GLU A 96 -20.77 23.15 0.62
CA GLU A 96 -19.65 22.24 0.91
C GLU A 96 -19.67 20.98 0.02
N GLU A 97 -19.74 21.18 -1.30
CA GLU A 97 -19.76 20.09 -2.29
C GLU A 97 -18.40 19.37 -2.38
N ILE A 98 -18.41 18.04 -2.34
CA ILE A 98 -17.28 17.17 -2.66
C ILE A 98 -17.56 16.44 -3.99
N THR A 99 -16.81 16.76 -5.05
CA THR A 99 -17.11 16.20 -6.37
C THR A 99 -15.90 16.00 -7.26
N VAL A 100 -16.03 15.11 -8.24
CA VAL A 100 -15.16 15.03 -9.42
C VAL A 100 -15.96 14.98 -10.74
N THR A 101 -17.28 15.14 -10.67
CA THR A 101 -18.19 14.89 -11.80
C THR A 101 -18.47 16.11 -12.68
N ARG A 102 -18.05 17.31 -12.26
CA ARG A 102 -18.19 18.55 -13.03
C ARG A 102 -16.83 19.19 -13.32
N PRO A 103 -16.74 20.12 -14.27
CA PRO A 103 -15.54 20.92 -14.48
C PRO A 103 -15.17 21.73 -13.22
N PRO A 104 -13.87 21.95 -12.94
CA PRO A 104 -13.45 22.90 -11.93
C PRO A 104 -13.82 24.34 -12.30
N VAL A 105 -14.31 25.10 -11.32
CA VAL A 105 -14.67 26.52 -11.45
C VAL A 105 -13.81 27.40 -10.54
N GLU A 106 -13.87 28.72 -10.76
CA GLU A 106 -13.17 29.67 -9.91
C GLU A 106 -13.65 29.58 -8.45
N GLY A 107 -12.71 29.46 -7.53
CA GLY A 107 -13.00 29.29 -6.09
C GLY A 107 -12.93 27.84 -5.60
N ASP A 108 -12.99 26.86 -6.50
CA ASP A 108 -12.80 25.46 -6.12
C ASP A 108 -11.38 25.19 -5.62
N ARG A 109 -11.24 24.16 -4.79
CA ARG A 109 -9.95 23.64 -4.32
C ARG A 109 -9.86 22.12 -4.49
N TRP A 110 -8.71 21.64 -4.93
CA TRP A 110 -8.35 20.24 -4.83
C TRP A 110 -7.93 19.91 -3.41
N GLU A 111 -8.48 18.84 -2.87
CA GLU A 111 -8.04 18.23 -1.62
C GLU A 111 -7.53 16.82 -1.88
N VAL A 112 -6.34 16.53 -1.36
CA VAL A 112 -5.77 15.18 -1.35
C VAL A 112 -5.66 14.74 0.10
N ILE A 113 -6.31 13.64 0.42
CA ILE A 113 -6.31 13.00 1.73
C ILE A 113 -5.55 11.69 1.62
N ALA A 114 -4.69 11.41 2.59
CA ALA A 114 -4.03 10.13 2.73
C ALA A 114 -4.67 9.34 3.88
N GLY A 115 -5.12 8.13 3.57
CA GLY A 115 -5.63 7.16 4.53
C GLY A 115 -4.65 6.01 4.72
N ASP A 116 -4.59 5.46 5.92
CA ASP A 116 -3.72 4.31 6.24
C ASP A 116 -4.40 2.93 6.04
N GLY A 117 -5.68 2.91 5.64
CA GLY A 117 -6.49 1.70 5.50
C GLY A 117 -7.18 1.24 6.79
N THR A 118 -6.93 1.90 7.93
CA THR A 118 -7.58 1.62 9.22
C THR A 118 -8.71 2.60 9.56
N GLY A 119 -8.95 3.56 8.65
CA GLY A 119 -9.91 4.66 8.82
C GLY A 119 -9.29 5.94 9.39
N ALA A 120 -7.99 5.96 9.68
CA ALA A 120 -7.28 7.20 9.97
C ALA A 120 -6.92 7.91 8.66
N GLU A 121 -7.27 9.19 8.58
CA GLU A 121 -7.09 10.02 7.40
C GLU A 121 -6.41 11.34 7.78
N CYS A 122 -5.56 11.87 6.89
CA CYS A 122 -5.04 13.22 7.03
C CYS A 122 -4.98 13.94 5.68
N THR A 123 -5.16 15.25 5.69
CA THR A 123 -4.98 16.07 4.50
C THR A 123 -3.50 16.13 4.14
N LEU A 124 -3.15 15.59 2.97
CA LEU A 124 -1.80 15.67 2.41
C LEU A 124 -1.54 17.06 1.82
N ILE A 125 -2.46 17.56 1.00
CA ILE A 125 -2.34 18.88 0.37
C ILE A 125 -3.73 19.43 -0.01
N THR A 126 -3.90 20.74 0.14
CA THR A 126 -5.05 21.50 -0.38
C THR A 126 -4.56 22.62 -1.28
N ARG A 127 -5.10 22.74 -2.48
CA ARG A 127 -4.70 23.76 -3.46
C ARG A 127 -5.89 24.31 -4.24
N PRO A 128 -5.87 25.58 -4.65
CA PRO A 128 -6.82 26.09 -5.65
C PRO A 128 -6.87 25.20 -6.89
N ALA A 129 -8.03 25.11 -7.55
CA ALA A 129 -8.23 24.27 -8.73
C ALA A 129 -7.18 24.50 -9.84
N ALA A 130 -6.75 25.76 -10.03
CA ALA A 130 -5.73 26.15 -11.00
C ALA A 130 -4.32 25.58 -10.70
N LEU A 131 -4.05 25.14 -9.46
CA LEU A 131 -2.78 24.57 -9.03
C LEU A 131 -2.83 23.03 -8.93
N PHE A 132 -3.70 22.38 -9.72
CA PHE A 132 -3.85 20.93 -9.72
C PHE A 132 -2.54 20.16 -9.95
N VAL A 133 -1.62 20.71 -10.75
CA VAL A 133 -0.32 20.08 -11.01
C VAL A 133 0.48 19.83 -9.72
N GLU A 134 0.39 20.69 -8.71
CA GLU A 134 1.05 20.48 -7.42
C GLU A 134 0.45 19.29 -6.66
N CYS A 135 -0.86 19.09 -6.77
CA CYS A 135 -1.52 17.90 -6.22
C CYS A 135 -1.04 16.61 -6.91
N VAL A 136 -0.86 16.64 -8.23
CA VAL A 136 -0.33 15.50 -9.00
C VAL A 136 1.11 15.18 -8.60
N GLU A 137 1.96 16.17 -8.40
CA GLU A 137 3.33 15.93 -7.90
C GLU A 137 3.33 15.35 -6.49
N ALA A 138 2.51 15.86 -5.57
CA ALA A 138 2.42 15.34 -4.21
C ALA A 138 1.91 13.89 -4.19
N ILE A 139 0.93 13.57 -5.04
CA ILE A 139 0.45 12.19 -5.23
C ILE A 139 1.57 11.30 -5.78
N ALA A 140 2.28 11.74 -6.82
CA ALA A 140 3.36 10.97 -7.40
C ALA A 140 4.49 10.73 -6.40
N GLU A 141 4.90 11.76 -5.67
CA GLU A 141 5.86 11.63 -4.58
C GLU A 141 5.38 10.61 -3.55
N TRP A 142 4.14 10.69 -3.09
CA TRP A 142 3.60 9.72 -2.13
C TRP A 142 3.60 8.27 -2.63
N VAL A 143 3.20 8.06 -3.89
CA VAL A 143 3.19 6.74 -4.53
C VAL A 143 4.62 6.20 -4.63
N TRP A 144 5.60 7.04 -4.97
CA TRP A 144 6.96 6.63 -5.30
C TRP A 144 7.97 6.66 -4.13
N VAL A 145 7.73 7.47 -3.09
CA VAL A 145 8.66 7.67 -1.96
C VAL A 145 9.00 6.35 -1.25
N ASP A 146 8.05 5.42 -1.17
CA ASP A 146 8.25 4.13 -0.49
C ASP A 146 8.32 2.92 -1.43
N SER A 147 8.20 3.08 -2.75
CA SER A 147 8.38 1.94 -3.67
C SER A 147 9.82 1.40 -3.68
N SER A 148 10.76 2.16 -3.10
CA SER A 148 12.16 1.76 -2.95
C SER A 148 12.50 1.19 -1.56
N LEU A 149 11.65 1.40 -0.55
CA LEU A 149 11.88 0.86 0.77
C LEU A 149 11.35 -0.58 0.83
N PRO A 150 12.12 -1.53 1.40
CA PRO A 150 11.64 -2.89 1.54
C PRO A 150 10.43 -2.91 2.48
N THR A 151 9.34 -3.57 2.07
CA THR A 151 8.25 -3.92 2.99
C THR A 151 8.74 -4.90 4.05
N ALA A 152 8.02 -5.05 5.17
CA ALA A 152 8.34 -6.07 6.18
C ALA A 152 8.42 -7.46 5.53
N GLY A 153 7.50 -7.76 4.62
CA GLY A 153 7.52 -8.96 3.79
C GLY A 153 8.77 -9.08 2.91
N ALA A 154 9.24 -8.00 2.29
CA ALA A 154 10.50 -8.02 1.54
C ALA A 154 11.72 -8.33 2.44
N VAL A 155 11.74 -7.81 3.67
CA VAL A 155 12.78 -8.13 4.67
C VAL A 155 12.74 -9.61 5.04
N LEU A 156 11.56 -10.16 5.34
CA LEU A 156 11.36 -11.58 5.62
C LEU A 156 11.76 -12.47 4.43
N ARG A 157 11.33 -12.11 3.23
CA ARG A 157 11.66 -12.83 1.99
C ARG A 157 13.17 -12.91 1.77
N ALA A 158 13.88 -11.80 2.00
CA ALA A 158 15.34 -11.78 1.92
C ALA A 158 15.98 -12.68 2.99
N ALA A 159 15.45 -12.70 4.22
CA ALA A 159 15.93 -13.58 5.29
C ALA A 159 15.70 -15.06 4.98
N LEU A 160 14.54 -15.43 4.42
CA LEU A 160 14.20 -16.78 3.98
C LEU A 160 15.08 -17.23 2.81
N ALA A 161 15.30 -16.35 1.83
CA ALA A 161 16.16 -16.64 0.67
C ALA A 161 17.62 -16.94 1.09
N LYS A 162 18.18 -16.22 2.09
CA LYS A 162 19.50 -16.51 2.66
C LYS A 162 19.62 -17.94 3.22
N ARG A 163 18.49 -18.57 3.57
CA ARG A 163 18.40 -19.94 4.10
C ARG A 163 17.94 -20.96 3.07
N GLY A 164 17.82 -20.57 1.80
CA GLY A 164 17.36 -21.45 0.72
C GLY A 164 15.86 -21.80 0.81
N VAL A 165 15.06 -20.99 1.51
CA VAL A 165 13.61 -21.16 1.59
C VAL A 165 12.94 -20.25 0.56
N THR A 166 12.16 -20.85 -0.33
CA THR A 166 11.33 -20.13 -1.30
C THR A 166 9.95 -19.86 -0.73
N VAL A 167 9.44 -18.66 -0.94
CA VAL A 167 8.08 -18.25 -0.61
C VAL A 167 7.27 -18.05 -1.88
N HIS A 168 5.95 -18.19 -1.75
CA HIS A 168 4.96 -17.96 -2.79
C HIS A 168 3.93 -16.95 -2.32
N THR A 169 3.37 -16.19 -3.27
CA THR A 169 2.26 -15.28 -3.06
C THR A 169 1.31 -15.44 -4.23
N ASP A 170 0.01 -15.43 -3.98
CA ASP A 170 -1.03 -15.42 -5.02
C ASP A 170 -1.39 -13.98 -5.46
N GLY A 171 -0.73 -12.96 -4.90
CA GLY A 171 -1.02 -11.54 -5.13
C GLY A 171 -2.32 -11.04 -4.49
N MET A 172 -3.06 -11.91 -3.81
CA MET A 172 -4.37 -11.63 -3.20
C MET A 172 -4.32 -11.77 -1.68
N SER A 173 -3.56 -12.74 -1.20
CA SER A 173 -3.36 -13.04 0.21
C SER A 173 -2.31 -12.12 0.80
N PRO A 174 -2.56 -11.55 1.98
CA PRO A 174 -1.64 -10.65 2.65
C PRO A 174 -0.56 -11.44 3.42
N SER A 175 -0.18 -12.62 2.92
CA SER A 175 0.72 -13.59 3.57
C SER A 175 1.62 -14.28 2.55
N TYR A 176 2.66 -14.95 3.03
CA TYR A 176 3.48 -15.84 2.22
C TYR A 176 3.16 -17.30 2.51
N ALA A 177 3.06 -18.09 1.45
CA ALA A 177 2.97 -19.54 1.55
C ALA A 177 4.32 -20.20 1.23
N ILE A 178 4.69 -21.21 2.01
CA ILE A 178 5.93 -21.98 1.86
C ILE A 178 5.55 -23.45 1.71
N ALA A 179 5.84 -24.03 0.55
CA ALA A 179 5.58 -25.44 0.30
C ALA A 179 6.40 -26.33 1.23
N LEU A 180 5.78 -27.39 1.75
CA LEU A 180 6.49 -28.39 2.55
C LEU A 180 7.33 -29.35 1.69
N GLU A 181 6.88 -29.56 0.45
CA GLU A 181 7.53 -30.43 -0.52
C GLU A 181 8.30 -29.62 -1.56
N GLU A 182 9.56 -30.01 -1.76
CA GLU A 182 10.46 -29.38 -2.72
C GLU A 182 9.97 -29.62 -4.15
N GLY A 183 10.01 -28.58 -5.00
CA GLY A 183 9.54 -28.64 -6.37
C GLY A 183 8.03 -28.50 -6.56
N THR A 184 7.26 -28.24 -5.49
CA THR A 184 5.84 -27.87 -5.62
C THR A 184 5.71 -26.62 -6.48
N SER A 185 4.85 -26.66 -7.49
CA SER A 185 4.62 -25.52 -8.37
C SER A 185 3.86 -24.42 -7.63
N GLU A 186 4.07 -23.15 -7.98
CA GLU A 186 3.42 -22.01 -7.35
C GLU A 186 1.90 -22.12 -7.32
N MET A 187 1.29 -22.64 -8.39
CA MET A 187 -0.16 -22.85 -8.48
C MET A 187 -0.70 -23.93 -7.53
N GLU A 188 0.14 -24.86 -7.07
CA GLU A 188 -0.27 -25.98 -6.22
C GLU A 188 -0.07 -25.71 -4.74
N VAL A 189 0.74 -24.71 -4.36
CA VAL A 189 1.15 -24.46 -2.97
C VAL A 189 -0.05 -24.41 -2.02
N TYR A 190 -1.08 -23.64 -2.38
CA TYR A 190 -2.28 -23.46 -1.56
C TYR A 190 -3.25 -24.65 -1.60
N SER A 191 -3.08 -25.59 -2.53
CA SER A 191 -3.88 -26.83 -2.60
C SER A 191 -3.20 -28.02 -1.92
N ARG A 192 -2.06 -27.78 -1.26
CA ARG A 192 -1.26 -28.79 -0.55
C ARG A 192 -0.94 -28.29 0.85
N PRO A 193 -0.56 -29.16 1.79
CA PRO A 193 -0.05 -28.69 3.07
C PRO A 193 1.12 -27.74 2.88
N HIS A 194 1.08 -26.59 3.55
CA HIS A 194 2.07 -25.50 3.43
C HIS A 194 2.21 -24.79 4.77
N LEU A 195 3.30 -24.04 4.95
CA LEU A 195 3.37 -23.03 6.01
C LEU A 195 2.80 -21.72 5.47
N LEU A 196 2.02 -21.04 6.29
CA LEU A 196 1.57 -19.67 6.04
C LEU A 196 2.29 -18.74 7.02
N VAL A 197 2.85 -17.65 6.50
CA VAL A 197 3.58 -16.66 7.29
C VAL A 197 2.99 -15.27 7.04
N ALA A 198 2.61 -14.60 8.11
CA ALA A 198 2.08 -13.23 8.09
C ALA A 198 2.49 -12.49 9.36
N ASP A 199 2.42 -11.16 9.36
CA ASP A 199 2.51 -10.38 10.60
C ASP A 199 1.20 -10.55 11.41
N HIS A 200 1.25 -10.22 12.70
CA HIS A 200 0.06 -10.21 13.55
C HIS A 200 -1.04 -9.26 13.06
N SER A 201 -0.67 -8.14 12.45
CA SER A 201 -1.56 -7.44 11.53
C SER A 201 -1.44 -8.19 10.20
N PRO A 202 -2.46 -8.95 9.74
CA PRO A 202 -2.33 -10.00 8.73
C PRO A 202 -1.98 -9.43 7.35
N SER A 203 -0.74 -8.96 7.19
CA SER A 203 -0.17 -8.33 6.01
C SER A 203 1.35 -8.44 6.05
N VAL A 204 1.92 -8.95 4.96
CA VAL A 204 3.36 -8.87 4.68
C VAL A 204 3.72 -7.56 3.96
N GLU A 205 2.72 -6.84 3.44
CA GLU A 205 2.90 -5.60 2.66
C GLU A 205 2.64 -4.37 3.53
N HIS A 206 3.46 -4.20 4.57
CA HIS A 206 3.44 -3.03 5.44
C HIS A 206 4.86 -2.51 5.71
N ASP A 207 4.95 -1.31 6.29
CA ASP A 207 6.21 -0.66 6.66
C ASP A 207 6.94 -1.49 7.75
N PRO A 208 8.22 -1.86 7.57
CA PRO A 208 9.02 -2.51 8.62
C PRO A 208 8.99 -1.83 9.98
N ALA A 209 8.82 -0.50 10.05
CA ALA A 209 8.71 0.21 11.33
C ALA A 209 7.40 -0.05 12.08
N GLY A 210 6.35 -0.51 11.39
CA GLY A 210 5.07 -0.91 11.96
C GLY A 210 4.97 -2.40 12.30
N HIS A 211 6.00 -3.20 11.97
CA HIS A 211 6.02 -4.66 12.15
C HIS A 211 5.81 -5.07 13.60
N THR A 212 4.82 -5.94 13.89
CA THR A 212 4.43 -6.30 15.26
C THR A 212 4.77 -7.73 15.67
N GLY A 213 5.24 -8.54 14.72
CA GLY A 213 5.78 -9.88 14.94
C GLY A 213 5.25 -10.90 13.93
N TRP A 214 6.14 -11.74 13.39
CA TRP A 214 5.76 -12.79 12.46
C TRP A 214 5.06 -13.96 13.17
N THR A 215 3.98 -14.44 12.56
CA THR A 215 3.32 -15.70 12.93
C THR A 215 3.51 -16.72 11.82
N VAL A 216 3.85 -17.96 12.18
CA VAL A 216 3.97 -19.09 11.24
C VAL A 216 2.96 -20.16 11.65
N ALA A 217 2.03 -20.49 10.77
CA ALA A 217 1.05 -21.54 10.97
C ALA A 217 1.20 -22.64 9.91
N LEU A 218 0.94 -23.88 10.29
CA LEU A 218 0.79 -24.98 9.34
C LEU A 218 -0.63 -24.96 8.80
N HIS A 219 -0.80 -25.06 7.48
CA HIS A 219 -2.09 -25.21 6.84
C HIS A 219 -2.15 -26.57 6.12
N ASP A 220 -3.35 -27.15 6.03
CA ASP A 220 -3.59 -28.35 5.24
C ASP A 220 -3.85 -28.02 3.75
N GLY A 221 -4.14 -29.04 2.93
CA GLY A 221 -4.38 -28.85 1.50
C GLY A 221 -5.71 -28.17 1.15
N SER A 222 -6.58 -27.92 2.14
CA SER A 222 -7.77 -27.08 1.99
C SER A 222 -7.55 -25.62 2.39
N GLY A 223 -6.35 -25.28 2.88
CA GLY A 223 -6.01 -23.95 3.35
C GLY A 223 -6.41 -23.69 4.80
N GLU A 224 -6.87 -24.70 5.54
CA GLU A 224 -7.26 -24.56 6.95
C GLU A 224 -6.04 -24.70 7.88
N PRO A 225 -5.93 -23.90 8.95
CA PRO A 225 -4.83 -24.01 9.90
C PRO A 225 -4.90 -25.33 10.68
N VAL A 226 -3.75 -25.97 10.87
CA VAL A 226 -3.59 -27.23 11.57
C VAL A 226 -2.97 -26.98 12.94
N GLY A 227 -3.82 -26.84 13.95
CA GLY A 227 -3.40 -26.62 15.34
C GLY A 227 -2.99 -25.18 15.63
N GLU A 228 -2.19 -25.01 16.68
CA GLU A 228 -1.67 -23.70 17.09
C GLU A 228 -0.52 -23.23 16.19
N PRO A 229 -0.24 -21.92 16.13
CA PRO A 229 0.94 -21.39 15.45
C PRO A 229 2.22 -22.09 15.89
N LEU A 230 3.05 -22.44 14.91
CA LEU A 230 4.35 -23.08 15.12
C LEU A 230 5.38 -22.09 15.66
N TYR A 231 5.25 -20.82 15.28
CA TYR A 231 6.10 -19.72 15.71
C TYR A 231 5.28 -18.44 15.87
N THR A 232 5.62 -17.65 16.88
CA THR A 232 5.04 -16.35 17.16
C THR A 232 6.15 -15.43 17.65
N GLY A 233 6.51 -14.45 16.83
CA GLY A 233 7.33 -13.31 17.21
C GLY A 233 6.45 -12.17 17.75
N GLY A 234 7.00 -11.34 18.63
CA GLY A 234 6.27 -10.18 19.18
C GLY A 234 5.02 -10.52 20.00
N ASP A 235 4.18 -9.51 20.22
CA ASP A 235 2.89 -9.63 20.93
C ASP A 235 1.69 -9.19 20.07
N GLY A 236 1.93 -8.83 18.80
CA GLY A 236 0.93 -8.30 17.87
C GLY A 236 0.35 -6.94 18.24
N ARG A 237 0.93 -6.24 19.22
CA ARG A 237 0.43 -4.95 19.70
C ARG A 237 1.47 -3.84 19.62
N ARG A 238 2.75 -4.18 19.77
CA ARG A 238 3.85 -3.21 19.78
C ARG A 238 4.84 -3.50 18.66
N PRO A 239 5.38 -2.46 18.00
CA PRO A 239 6.42 -2.65 17.01
C PRO A 239 7.63 -3.39 17.57
N VAL A 240 8.16 -4.32 16.78
CA VAL A 240 9.42 -5.05 17.05
C VAL A 240 10.43 -4.77 15.93
N ASP A 241 11.70 -5.10 16.16
CA ASP A 241 12.73 -4.97 15.12
C ASP A 241 12.43 -5.96 13.98
N CYS A 242 11.92 -5.44 12.86
CA CYS A 242 11.54 -6.26 11.71
C CYS A 242 12.70 -7.09 11.15
N THR A 243 13.93 -6.57 11.18
CA THR A 243 15.08 -7.33 10.64
C THR A 243 15.40 -8.51 11.55
N ALA A 244 15.52 -8.28 12.85
CA ALA A 244 15.83 -9.32 13.82
C ALA A 244 14.72 -10.38 13.89
N ASP A 245 13.46 -9.96 13.89
CA ASP A 245 12.30 -10.86 13.92
C ASP A 245 12.20 -11.69 12.63
N SER A 246 12.43 -11.06 11.46
CA SER A 246 12.51 -11.76 10.17
C SER A 246 13.61 -12.81 10.12
N GLU A 247 14.80 -12.51 10.65
CA GLU A 247 15.90 -13.46 10.73
C GLU A 247 15.59 -14.64 11.66
N ALA A 248 14.90 -14.38 12.78
CA ALA A 248 14.46 -15.40 13.72
C ALA A 248 13.37 -16.32 13.13
N ALA A 249 12.33 -15.74 12.51
CA ALA A 249 11.29 -16.48 11.83
C ALA A 249 11.86 -17.35 10.69
N ALA A 250 12.76 -16.78 9.87
CA ALA A 250 13.41 -17.53 8.80
C ALA A 250 14.28 -18.68 9.34
N ALA A 251 14.98 -18.49 10.47
CA ALA A 251 15.74 -19.54 11.12
C ALA A 251 14.84 -20.69 11.56
N PHE A 252 13.77 -20.35 12.27
CA PHE A 252 12.78 -21.31 12.74
C PHE A 252 12.21 -22.15 11.59
N ILE A 253 11.78 -21.50 10.52
CA ILE A 253 11.19 -22.15 9.34
C ILE A 253 12.19 -23.14 8.71
N ALA A 254 13.44 -22.72 8.51
CA ALA A 254 14.47 -23.57 7.90
C ALA A 254 14.78 -24.80 8.77
N ASP A 255 14.89 -24.63 10.09
CA ASP A 255 15.14 -25.71 11.04
C ASP A 255 13.95 -26.69 11.10
N TRP A 256 12.73 -26.17 11.11
CA TRP A 256 11.51 -26.98 11.12
C TRP A 256 11.36 -27.81 9.84
N LEU A 257 11.60 -27.20 8.66
CA LEU A 257 11.59 -27.91 7.37
C LEU A 257 12.68 -28.99 7.32
N THR A 258 13.86 -28.72 7.86
CA THR A 258 14.96 -29.70 7.94
C THR A 258 14.60 -30.87 8.85
N ALA A 259 14.02 -30.60 10.02
CA ALA A 259 13.62 -31.62 10.98
C ALA A 259 12.53 -32.53 10.42
N ARG A 260 11.56 -31.97 9.69
CA ARG A 260 10.44 -32.71 9.07
C ARG A 260 10.89 -33.73 8.02
N ARG A 261 12.05 -33.53 7.38
CA ARG A 261 12.59 -34.41 6.34
C ARG A 261 13.31 -35.66 6.91
N ARG A 262 13.53 -35.71 8.22
CA ARG A 262 14.20 -36.82 8.91
C ARG A 262 13.20 -37.85 9.41
#